data_AF-A0A3N1PBF0-F1
#
_entry.id   AF-A0A3N1PBF0-F1
#
_cell.length_a   1.000
_cell.length_b   1.000
_cell.length_c   1.000
_cell.angle_alpha   90.00
_cell.angle_beta   90.00
_cell.angle_gamma   90.00
#
_symmetry.space_group_name_H-M   'P 1'
#
loop_
_entity.id
_entity.type
_entity.pdbx_description
1 polymer ?
#
loop_
_entity_poly.entity_id
_entity_poly.type
_entity_poly.pdbx_seq_one_letter_code
_entity_poly.pdbx_strand_id
1 'polypeptide(L)'
;MLNEQQILAEAGSATFAKGMQLLAQNKVLQFKLGAERCTAMVQGSRPYQVQIDLHSGRAFCSCPAAEYQSLCKHGVAVALRLSLANQGVEPANDERAQLRAHFADKAADELVEIVLGCLEQSPHLWQKWLLQVRSAKQPLSVTELKKRLTQALPLRSLWDWDEVRDYFLDAEQQLDILWPVLARLATEDQWSLVNHALKRFNLVLERLDDSGGNRFAVEEQLCRQLATVFDRLDWSDQKKAQWLFDNLDNDQDIFPRVPEDFSLSAETRHALGALCEQALQKETKVLKGKTPDFEYTWRMSRYAAPLLALAIQNDDWREQLRIRAMLASQSDDFLALCQLCLAHQAQDEAQAWLDRAYASAKSRHEKNACRHHEVEVKLAFGDSQGAWSLAWQLFTEAPNYEAYQELAKLYGQLGQPSPDFLAQVESCFEQKGGEALLAFYLEQRQLDKAREWTKNHSANSGLLLALSEELLEWHPDEAIALVLKVVKPLIEQTHNDAYQQAILHLSQLQKQLRDQGHSLKPFQDTIEQLADQYRRKRNMLALLKEHF
;
A
#
# COMPACT_ATOMS: atom_id res chain seq x y z
N MET A 1 -4.09 -8.67 8.29
CA MET A 1 -5.25 -9.55 8.07
C MET A 1 -6.50 -8.68 8.05
N LEU A 2 -7.27 -8.67 6.95
CA LEU A 2 -8.43 -7.81 6.78
C LEU A 2 -9.67 -8.42 7.46
N ASN A 3 -10.14 -7.81 8.56
CA ASN A 3 -11.44 -8.14 9.14
C ASN A 3 -12.58 -7.47 8.33
N GLU A 4 -13.83 -7.86 8.57
CA GLU A 4 -14.98 -7.39 7.78
C GLU A 4 -15.15 -5.85 7.82
N GLN A 5 -14.84 -5.22 8.95
CA GLN A 5 -14.85 -3.76 9.11
C GLN A 5 -13.76 -3.07 8.27
N GLN A 6 -12.58 -3.69 8.14
CA GLN A 6 -11.49 -3.18 7.30
C GLN A 6 -11.82 -3.32 5.81
N ILE A 7 -12.42 -4.44 5.40
CA ILE A 7 -12.90 -4.65 4.02
C ILE A 7 -13.97 -3.59 3.67
N LEU A 8 -14.88 -3.31 4.62
CA LEU A 8 -15.91 -2.28 4.46
C LEU A 8 -15.31 -0.87 4.36
N ALA A 9 -14.34 -0.53 5.21
CA ALA A 9 -13.66 0.75 5.20
C ALA A 9 -12.87 0.98 3.89
N GLU A 10 -12.25 -0.08 3.35
CA GLU A 10 -11.40 0.00 2.15
C GLU A 10 -12.21 0.01 0.85
N ALA A 11 -13.30 -0.74 0.76
CA ALA A 11 -14.13 -0.81 -0.45
C ALA A 11 -15.25 0.25 -0.51
N GLY A 12 -15.67 0.76 0.65
CA GLY A 12 -16.89 1.55 0.80
C GLY A 12 -18.17 0.69 0.75
N SER A 13 -19.24 1.19 1.38
CA SER A 13 -20.48 0.45 1.64
C SER A 13 -21.16 -0.12 0.39
N ALA A 14 -21.22 0.64 -0.71
CA ALA A 14 -21.87 0.21 -1.94
C ALA A 14 -21.12 -0.93 -2.65
N THR A 15 -19.79 -0.87 -2.68
CA THR A 15 -18.94 -1.93 -3.27
C THR A 15 -18.93 -3.16 -2.38
N PHE A 16 -18.90 -2.95 -1.07
CA PHE A 16 -18.99 -4.01 -0.07
C PHE A 16 -20.27 -4.84 -0.23
N ALA A 17 -21.43 -4.18 -0.31
CA ALA A 17 -22.72 -4.84 -0.53
C ALA A 17 -22.77 -5.67 -1.82
N LYS A 18 -22.19 -5.14 -2.92
CA LYS A 18 -22.07 -5.89 -4.19
C LYS A 18 -21.16 -7.10 -4.06
N GLY A 19 -20.07 -7.00 -3.31
CA GLY A 19 -19.16 -8.11 -3.02
C GLY A 19 -19.82 -9.20 -2.18
N MET A 20 -20.57 -8.82 -1.13
CA MET A 20 -21.40 -9.75 -0.36
C MET A 20 -22.40 -10.49 -1.24
N GLN A 21 -23.05 -9.79 -2.18
CA GLN A 21 -24.02 -10.39 -3.08
C GLN A 21 -23.36 -11.43 -4.01
N LEU A 22 -22.18 -11.14 -4.55
CA LEU A 22 -21.41 -12.10 -5.37
C LEU A 22 -21.03 -13.35 -4.56
N LEU A 23 -20.63 -13.19 -3.30
CA LEU A 23 -20.33 -14.29 -2.41
C LEU A 23 -21.58 -15.13 -2.11
N ALA A 24 -22.69 -14.49 -1.74
CA ALA A 24 -23.97 -15.16 -1.45
C ALA A 24 -24.53 -15.93 -2.67
N GLN A 25 -24.21 -15.48 -3.88
CA GLN A 25 -24.60 -16.14 -5.13
C GLN A 25 -23.61 -17.22 -5.59
N ASN A 26 -22.63 -17.61 -4.77
CA ASN A 26 -21.56 -18.56 -5.13
C ASN A 26 -20.82 -18.20 -6.42
N LYS A 27 -20.59 -16.89 -6.66
CA LYS A 27 -19.85 -16.41 -7.85
C LYS A 27 -18.34 -16.45 -7.66
N VAL A 28 -17.85 -16.74 -6.46
CA VAL A 28 -16.43 -16.94 -6.16
C VAL A 28 -16.06 -18.40 -6.44
N LEU A 29 -15.46 -18.63 -7.60
CA LEU A 29 -15.06 -19.93 -8.12
C LEU A 29 -13.57 -20.17 -7.89
N GLN A 30 -13.15 -21.44 -7.88
CA GLN A 30 -11.74 -21.84 -7.85
C GLN A 30 -10.92 -21.17 -6.72
N PHE A 31 -11.54 -20.92 -5.57
CA PHE A 31 -10.87 -20.33 -4.41
C PHE A 31 -9.72 -21.22 -3.92
N LYS A 32 -8.54 -20.63 -3.74
CA LYS A 32 -7.32 -21.30 -3.26
C LYS A 32 -6.64 -20.42 -2.22
N LEU A 33 -6.45 -20.99 -1.04
CA LEU A 33 -5.66 -20.38 0.03
C LEU A 33 -4.24 -20.99 0.02
N GLY A 34 -3.23 -20.18 -0.29
CA GLY A 34 -1.82 -20.53 -0.14
C GLY A 34 -1.21 -19.91 1.12
N ALA A 35 0.09 -20.16 1.36
CA ALA A 35 0.80 -19.63 2.54
C ALA A 35 0.92 -18.09 2.52
N GLU A 36 1.10 -17.50 1.33
CA GLU A 36 1.40 -16.06 1.19
C GLU A 36 0.30 -15.30 0.43
N ARG A 37 -0.59 -16.01 -0.26
CA ARG A 37 -1.59 -15.43 -1.16
C ARG A 37 -2.84 -16.28 -1.26
N CYS A 38 -3.97 -15.61 -1.41
CA CYS A 38 -5.27 -16.18 -1.73
C CYS A 38 -5.62 -15.85 -3.18
N THR A 39 -6.06 -16.83 -3.98
CA THR A 39 -6.51 -16.61 -5.36
C THR A 39 -7.91 -17.17 -5.59
N ALA A 40 -8.69 -16.52 -6.44
CA ALA A 40 -9.99 -17.01 -6.87
C ALA A 40 -10.37 -16.43 -8.24
N MET A 41 -11.38 -17.01 -8.86
CA MET A 41 -12.01 -16.48 -10.06
C MET A 41 -13.44 -16.05 -9.73
N VAL A 42 -13.78 -14.79 -9.95
CA VAL A 42 -15.11 -14.27 -9.62
C VAL A 42 -15.92 -14.04 -10.89
N GLN A 43 -17.06 -14.70 -10.99
CA GLN A 43 -17.96 -14.59 -12.12
C GLN A 43 -18.76 -13.28 -12.06
N GLY A 44 -18.33 -12.28 -12.83
CA GLY A 44 -19.07 -11.04 -13.09
C GLY A 44 -19.79 -11.07 -14.44
N SER A 45 -19.68 -9.98 -15.21
CA SER A 45 -20.06 -9.98 -16.64
C SER A 45 -19.19 -10.90 -17.49
N ARG A 46 -17.94 -11.09 -17.07
CA ARG A 46 -17.00 -12.13 -17.51
C ARG A 46 -16.26 -12.67 -16.28
N PRO A 47 -15.59 -13.83 -16.34
CA PRO A 47 -14.75 -14.29 -15.24
C PRO A 47 -13.59 -13.30 -15.02
N TYR A 48 -13.40 -12.89 -13.77
CA TYR A 48 -12.31 -12.02 -13.35
C TYR A 48 -11.42 -12.74 -12.34
N GLN A 49 -10.11 -12.70 -12.56
CA GLN A 49 -9.14 -13.28 -11.66
C GLN A 49 -8.87 -12.31 -10.52
N VAL A 50 -8.88 -12.82 -9.30
CA VAL A 50 -8.65 -12.05 -8.08
C VAL A 50 -7.54 -12.72 -7.28
N GLN A 51 -6.60 -11.92 -6.80
CA GLN A 51 -5.53 -12.33 -5.91
C GLN A 51 -5.49 -11.39 -4.71
N ILE A 52 -5.33 -11.93 -3.50
CA ILE A 52 -5.11 -11.18 -2.28
C ILE A 52 -3.79 -11.64 -1.67
N ASP A 53 -2.87 -10.71 -1.49
CA ASP A 53 -1.63 -10.95 -0.77
C ASP A 53 -1.93 -10.99 0.75
N LEU A 54 -1.52 -12.06 1.43
CA LEU A 54 -1.89 -12.29 2.84
C LEU A 54 -1.05 -11.45 3.81
N HIS A 55 0.14 -11.01 3.40
CA HIS A 55 1.04 -10.20 4.23
C HIS A 55 0.62 -8.73 4.21
N SER A 56 0.47 -8.18 3.01
CA SER A 56 0.14 -6.77 2.77
C SER A 56 -1.37 -6.48 2.78
N GLY A 57 -2.21 -7.51 2.58
CA GLY A 57 -3.65 -7.35 2.43
C GLY A 57 -4.09 -6.80 1.06
N ARG A 58 -3.15 -6.47 0.17
CA ARG A 58 -3.46 -5.90 -1.14
C ARG A 58 -4.20 -6.88 -2.02
N ALA A 59 -5.27 -6.40 -2.65
CA ALA A 59 -6.05 -7.16 -3.62
C ALA A 59 -5.76 -6.68 -5.04
N PHE A 60 -5.56 -7.65 -5.95
CA PHE A 60 -5.47 -7.44 -7.38
C PHE A 60 -6.65 -8.12 -8.05
N CYS A 61 -7.26 -7.44 -9.03
CA CYS A 61 -8.35 -8.02 -9.81
C CYS A 61 -8.20 -7.65 -11.28
N SER A 62 -8.45 -8.59 -12.19
CA SER A 62 -8.42 -8.33 -13.65
C SER A 62 -9.65 -7.57 -14.18
N CYS A 63 -10.42 -6.91 -13.30
CA CYS A 63 -11.61 -6.17 -13.71
C CYS A 63 -11.29 -4.69 -13.94
N PRO A 64 -12.00 -4.00 -14.85
CA PRO A 64 -11.74 -2.58 -15.14
C PRO A 64 -11.84 -1.67 -13.90
N ALA A 65 -12.64 -2.07 -12.91
CA ALA A 65 -12.78 -1.29 -11.68
C ALA A 65 -11.51 -1.29 -10.80
N ALA A 66 -10.59 -2.25 -10.98
CA ALA A 66 -9.35 -2.31 -10.21
C ALA A 66 -8.32 -1.27 -10.66
N GLU A 67 -8.53 -0.60 -11.79
CA GLU A 67 -7.67 0.49 -12.28
C GLU A 67 -7.82 1.77 -11.43
N TYR A 68 -8.99 1.98 -10.80
CA TYR A 68 -9.31 3.19 -10.05
C TYR A 68 -9.89 2.92 -8.65
N GLN A 69 -10.01 1.66 -8.24
CA GLN A 69 -10.45 1.27 -6.88
C GLN A 69 -9.41 0.35 -6.25
N SER A 70 -9.03 0.64 -5.01
CA SER A 70 -8.15 -0.21 -4.20
C SER A 70 -8.74 -1.61 -3.99
N LEU A 71 -10.06 -1.70 -3.78
CA LEU A 71 -10.77 -2.95 -3.57
C LEU A 71 -12.11 -2.99 -4.30
N CYS A 72 -12.13 -3.60 -5.48
CA CYS A 72 -13.36 -3.77 -6.25
C CYS A 72 -14.30 -4.82 -5.63
N LYS A 73 -15.56 -4.88 -6.09
CA LYS A 73 -16.56 -5.85 -5.62
C LYS A 73 -16.12 -7.33 -5.72
N HIS A 74 -15.28 -7.68 -6.70
CA HIS A 74 -14.74 -9.03 -6.82
C HIS A 74 -13.68 -9.30 -5.74
N GLY A 75 -12.82 -8.31 -5.47
CA GLY A 75 -11.85 -8.32 -4.38
C GLY A 75 -12.54 -8.48 -3.02
N VAL A 76 -13.61 -7.71 -2.77
CA VAL A 76 -14.45 -7.86 -1.57
C VAL A 76 -14.99 -9.29 -1.45
N ALA A 77 -15.56 -9.85 -2.51
CA ALA A 77 -16.15 -11.19 -2.46
C ALA A 77 -15.11 -12.26 -2.06
N VAL A 78 -13.87 -12.13 -2.52
CA VAL A 78 -12.76 -13.03 -2.17
C VAL A 78 -12.23 -12.76 -0.77
N ALA A 79 -12.13 -11.50 -0.35
CA ALA A 79 -11.71 -11.14 1.00
C ALA A 79 -12.71 -11.65 2.07
N LEU A 80 -14.01 -11.53 1.80
CA LEU A 80 -15.06 -12.09 2.64
C LEU A 80 -15.01 -13.63 2.66
N ARG A 81 -14.78 -14.26 1.49
CA ARG A 81 -14.60 -15.72 1.42
C ARG A 81 -13.40 -16.20 2.25
N LEU A 82 -12.30 -15.45 2.22
CA LEU A 82 -11.11 -15.69 3.03
C LEU A 82 -11.39 -15.53 4.52
N SER A 83 -12.13 -14.49 4.91
CA SER A 83 -12.56 -14.28 6.30
C SER A 83 -13.37 -15.46 6.83
N LEU A 84 -14.34 -15.96 6.05
CA LEU A 84 -15.13 -17.15 6.39
C LEU A 84 -14.28 -18.41 6.52
N ALA A 85 -13.31 -18.62 5.61
CA ALA A 85 -12.41 -19.76 5.66
C ALA A 85 -11.55 -19.75 6.95
N ASN A 86 -11.08 -18.58 7.39
CA ASN A 86 -10.29 -18.43 8.62
C ASN A 86 -11.12 -18.64 9.89
N GLN A 87 -12.45 -18.47 9.84
CA GLN A 87 -13.36 -18.74 10.95
C GLN A 87 -13.74 -20.22 11.07
N GLY A 88 -13.10 -21.11 10.30
CA GLY A 88 -13.37 -22.55 10.33
C GLY A 88 -14.72 -22.92 9.71
N VAL A 89 -15.36 -22.00 8.97
CA VAL A 89 -16.56 -22.29 8.19
C VAL A 89 -16.10 -23.00 6.91
N GLU A 90 -16.01 -24.32 6.97
CA GLU A 90 -15.77 -25.13 5.78
C GLU A 90 -16.91 -24.94 4.78
N PRO A 91 -16.61 -24.76 3.48
CA PRO A 91 -17.65 -24.66 2.48
C PRO A 91 -18.47 -25.95 2.43
N ALA A 92 -19.79 -25.81 2.34
CA ALA A 92 -20.72 -26.90 2.11
C ALA A 92 -20.48 -27.67 0.78
N ASN A 93 -19.55 -27.22 -0.07
CA ASN A 93 -19.30 -27.79 -1.39
C ASN A 93 -17.88 -27.45 -1.88
N ASP A 94 -16.83 -28.14 -1.39
CA ASP A 94 -15.50 -28.06 -2.02
C ASP A 94 -15.52 -28.83 -3.35
N GLU A 95 -15.95 -28.15 -4.41
CA GLU A 95 -15.99 -28.66 -5.79
C GLU A 95 -14.65 -29.26 -6.22
N ARG A 96 -13.52 -28.72 -5.73
CA ARG A 96 -12.20 -29.26 -6.05
C ARG A 96 -11.96 -30.58 -5.34
N ALA A 97 -12.36 -30.70 -4.07
CA ALA A 97 -12.30 -31.97 -3.35
C ALA A 97 -13.20 -33.03 -4.01
N GLN A 98 -14.39 -32.64 -4.49
CA GLN A 98 -15.30 -33.54 -5.20
C GLN A 98 -14.72 -34.00 -6.54
N LEU A 99 -14.20 -33.08 -7.35
CA LEU A 99 -13.50 -33.43 -8.58
C LEU A 99 -12.28 -34.31 -8.30
N ARG A 100 -11.51 -34.01 -7.25
CA ARG A 100 -10.35 -34.82 -6.85
C ARG A 100 -10.76 -36.23 -6.44
N ALA A 101 -11.80 -36.39 -5.63
CA ALA A 101 -12.33 -37.70 -5.25
C ALA A 101 -12.81 -38.47 -6.50
N HIS A 102 -13.58 -37.81 -7.37
CA HIS A 102 -14.05 -38.41 -8.62
C HIS A 102 -12.90 -38.85 -9.54
N PHE A 103 -11.84 -38.05 -9.67
CA PHE A 103 -10.67 -38.42 -10.48
C PHE A 103 -9.79 -39.47 -9.80
N ALA A 104 -9.73 -39.52 -8.48
CA ALA A 104 -8.99 -40.55 -7.75
C ALA A 104 -9.56 -41.96 -7.96
N ASP A 105 -10.87 -42.06 -8.21
CA ASP A 105 -11.57 -43.33 -8.46
C ASP A 105 -11.45 -43.84 -9.92
N LYS A 106 -10.83 -43.06 -10.82
CA LYS A 106 -10.67 -43.43 -12.25
C LYS A 106 -9.39 -44.22 -12.51
N ALA A 107 -9.43 -45.07 -13.52
CA ALA A 107 -8.24 -45.76 -14.01
C ALA A 107 -7.26 -44.78 -14.68
N ALA A 108 -5.97 -45.12 -14.66
CA ALA A 108 -4.92 -44.26 -15.22
C ALA A 108 -5.15 -43.92 -16.71
N ASP A 109 -5.56 -44.89 -17.53
CA ASP A 109 -5.84 -44.67 -18.95
C ASP A 109 -6.99 -43.69 -19.18
N GLU A 110 -8.05 -43.76 -18.35
CA GLU A 110 -9.17 -42.83 -18.43
C GLU A 110 -8.74 -41.41 -18.04
N LEU A 111 -7.88 -41.26 -17.03
CA LEU A 111 -7.31 -39.97 -16.65
C LEU A 111 -6.42 -39.40 -17.75
N VAL A 112 -5.65 -40.23 -18.47
CA VAL A 112 -4.83 -39.80 -19.61
C VAL A 112 -5.72 -39.23 -20.72
N GLU A 113 -6.81 -39.91 -21.09
CA GLU A 113 -7.73 -39.43 -22.12
C GLU A 113 -8.44 -38.14 -21.71
N ILE A 114 -8.83 -38.00 -20.43
CA ILE A 114 -9.40 -36.75 -19.90
C ILE A 114 -8.39 -35.60 -20.03
N VAL A 115 -7.13 -35.84 -19.65
CA VAL A 115 -6.07 -34.83 -19.77
C VAL A 115 -5.82 -34.48 -21.22
N LEU A 116 -5.71 -35.46 -22.13
CA LEU A 116 -5.55 -35.21 -23.56
C LEU A 116 -6.70 -34.38 -24.13
N GLY A 117 -7.96 -34.73 -23.80
CA GLY A 117 -9.13 -33.96 -24.20
C GLY A 117 -9.13 -32.52 -23.67
N CYS A 118 -8.61 -32.28 -22.46
CA CYS A 118 -8.40 -30.92 -21.94
C CYS A 118 -7.28 -30.19 -22.70
N LEU A 119 -6.18 -30.87 -23.05
CA LEU A 119 -5.07 -30.26 -23.79
C LEU A 119 -5.46 -29.91 -25.23
N GLU A 120 -6.30 -30.72 -25.89
CA GLU A 120 -6.79 -30.45 -27.25
C GLU A 120 -7.59 -29.14 -27.35
N GLN A 121 -8.21 -28.71 -26.25
CA GLN A 121 -8.94 -27.44 -26.17
C GLN A 121 -8.03 -26.22 -25.99
N SER A 122 -6.74 -26.43 -25.72
CA SER A 122 -5.77 -25.37 -25.48
C SER A 122 -4.51 -25.57 -26.32
N PRO A 123 -4.40 -24.91 -27.50
CA PRO A 123 -3.24 -25.02 -28.38
C PRO A 123 -1.91 -24.73 -27.68
N HIS A 124 -1.92 -23.77 -26.75
CA HIS A 124 -0.77 -23.40 -25.93
C HIS A 124 -0.31 -24.55 -25.01
N LEU A 125 -1.22 -25.12 -24.22
CA LEU A 125 -0.91 -26.22 -23.32
C LEU A 125 -0.49 -27.46 -24.11
N TRP A 126 -1.14 -27.73 -25.24
CA TRP A 126 -0.75 -28.79 -26.15
C TRP A 126 0.72 -28.63 -26.60
N GLN A 127 1.10 -27.44 -27.06
CA GLN A 127 2.47 -27.15 -27.48
C GLN A 127 3.46 -27.27 -26.31
N LYS A 128 3.09 -26.80 -25.10
CA LYS A 128 3.89 -26.93 -23.87
C LYS A 128 4.28 -28.38 -23.60
N TRP A 129 3.28 -29.25 -23.51
CA TRP A 129 3.50 -30.67 -23.19
C TRP A 129 4.22 -31.40 -24.31
N LEU A 130 3.89 -31.12 -25.58
CA LEU A 130 4.56 -31.73 -26.71
C LEU A 130 6.05 -31.36 -26.78
N LEU A 131 6.39 -30.09 -26.47
CA LEU A 131 7.80 -29.67 -26.38
C LEU A 131 8.53 -30.36 -25.22
N GLN A 132 7.88 -30.52 -24.06
CA GLN A 132 8.46 -31.24 -22.92
C GLN A 132 8.72 -32.71 -23.24
N VAL A 133 7.81 -33.39 -23.92
CA VAL A 133 7.96 -34.79 -24.35
C VAL A 133 9.10 -34.93 -25.37
N ARG A 134 9.13 -34.05 -26.38
CA ARG A 134 10.20 -34.06 -27.40
C ARG A 134 11.57 -33.81 -26.79
N SER A 135 11.67 -32.80 -25.92
CA SER A 135 12.92 -32.45 -25.25
C SER A 135 13.39 -33.51 -24.24
N ALA A 136 12.49 -34.32 -23.68
CA ALA A 136 12.87 -35.46 -22.85
C ALA A 136 13.53 -36.59 -23.66
N LYS A 137 13.14 -36.76 -24.93
CA LYS A 137 13.77 -37.73 -25.85
C LYS A 137 15.06 -37.20 -26.48
N GLN A 138 15.08 -35.92 -26.82
CA GLN A 138 16.21 -35.25 -27.43
C GLN A 138 16.36 -33.84 -26.82
N PRO A 139 17.31 -33.65 -25.87
CA PRO A 139 17.53 -32.35 -25.23
C PRO A 139 17.80 -31.26 -26.27
N LEU A 140 17.15 -30.11 -26.11
CA LEU A 140 17.44 -28.94 -26.95
C LEU A 140 18.77 -28.33 -26.54
N SER A 141 19.55 -27.91 -27.53
CA SER A 141 20.80 -27.19 -27.28
C SER A 141 20.54 -25.80 -26.70
N VAL A 142 21.54 -25.27 -25.99
CA VAL A 142 21.52 -23.88 -25.46
C VAL A 142 21.26 -22.87 -26.58
N THR A 143 21.85 -23.08 -27.76
CA THR A 143 21.66 -22.23 -28.94
C THR A 143 20.21 -22.24 -29.45
N GLU A 144 19.56 -23.41 -29.50
CA GLU A 144 18.16 -23.52 -29.92
C GLU A 144 17.21 -22.87 -28.90
N LEU A 145 17.45 -23.06 -27.61
CA LEU A 145 16.65 -22.43 -26.55
C LEU A 145 16.84 -20.92 -26.55
N LYS A 146 18.06 -20.42 -26.73
CA LYS A 146 18.33 -18.99 -26.91
C LYS A 146 17.56 -18.41 -28.09
N LYS A 147 17.51 -19.12 -29.21
CA LYS A 147 16.72 -18.71 -30.39
C LYS A 147 15.23 -18.66 -30.07
N ARG A 148 14.68 -19.65 -29.37
CA ARG A 148 13.26 -19.67 -28.97
C ARG A 148 12.92 -18.55 -27.99
N LEU A 149 13.75 -18.28 -26.98
CA LEU A 149 13.58 -17.11 -26.09
C LEU A 149 13.61 -15.79 -26.87
N THR A 150 14.48 -15.70 -27.86
CA THR A 150 14.57 -14.53 -28.74
C THR A 150 13.29 -14.34 -29.56
N GLN A 151 12.67 -15.44 -29.99
CA GLN A 151 11.40 -15.45 -30.71
C GLN A 151 10.20 -15.17 -29.82
N ALA A 152 10.24 -15.59 -28.55
CA ALA A 152 9.22 -15.30 -27.54
C ALA A 152 9.15 -13.81 -27.16
N LEU A 153 10.27 -13.09 -27.32
CA LEU A 153 10.38 -11.66 -27.05
C LEU A 153 10.78 -10.91 -28.33
N PRO A 154 9.95 -10.89 -29.39
CA PRO A 154 10.35 -10.26 -30.64
C PRO A 154 10.49 -8.74 -30.47
N LEU A 155 11.53 -8.14 -31.04
CA LEU A 155 11.69 -6.68 -31.04
C LEU A 155 10.73 -6.08 -32.07
N ARG A 156 9.58 -5.59 -31.60
CA ARG A 156 8.57 -4.89 -32.40
C ARG A 156 8.41 -3.48 -31.84
N SER A 157 8.02 -2.56 -32.70
CA SER A 157 7.57 -1.22 -32.29
C SER A 157 6.07 -1.20 -32.44
N LEU A 158 5.36 -1.23 -31.31
CA LEU A 158 3.90 -1.25 -31.24
C LEU A 158 3.45 -0.07 -30.38
N TRP A 159 2.40 0.60 -30.82
CA TRP A 159 1.83 1.78 -30.17
C TRP A 159 0.33 1.62 -29.89
N ASP A 160 -0.29 0.59 -30.46
CA ASP A 160 -1.69 0.27 -30.23
C ASP A 160 -1.84 -0.57 -28.96
N TRP A 161 -2.79 -0.19 -28.12
CA TRP A 161 -3.01 -0.80 -26.80
C TRP A 161 -3.39 -2.28 -26.87
N ASP A 162 -4.20 -2.68 -27.86
CA ASP A 162 -4.60 -4.08 -28.00
C ASP A 162 -3.43 -4.91 -28.53
N GLU A 163 -2.62 -4.36 -29.45
CA GLU A 163 -1.41 -5.02 -29.93
C GLU A 163 -0.35 -5.21 -28.83
N VAL A 164 -0.19 -4.23 -27.94
CA VAL A 164 0.72 -4.32 -26.78
C VAL A 164 0.23 -5.39 -25.80
N ARG A 165 -1.08 -5.43 -25.50
CA ARG A 165 -1.65 -6.48 -24.65
C ARG A 165 -1.43 -7.87 -25.25
N ASP A 166 -1.75 -8.03 -26.53
CA ASP A 166 -1.63 -9.33 -27.22
C ASP A 166 -0.16 -9.77 -27.33
N TYR A 167 0.77 -8.81 -27.48
CA TYR A 167 2.20 -9.07 -27.42
C TYR A 167 2.62 -9.71 -26.10
N PHE A 168 2.26 -9.09 -24.96
CA PHE A 168 2.68 -9.61 -23.66
C PHE A 168 1.97 -10.91 -23.29
N LEU A 169 0.72 -11.11 -23.72
CA LEU A 169 0.02 -12.39 -23.56
C LEU A 169 0.72 -13.52 -24.34
N ASP A 170 1.14 -13.29 -25.58
CA ASP A 170 1.91 -14.28 -26.34
C ASP A 170 3.30 -14.50 -25.71
N ALA A 171 4.01 -13.44 -25.33
CA ALA A 171 5.31 -13.55 -24.68
C ALA A 171 5.23 -14.38 -23.39
N GLU A 172 4.26 -14.10 -22.51
CA GLU A 172 4.01 -14.86 -21.30
C GLU A 172 3.82 -16.34 -21.62
N GLN A 173 2.92 -16.65 -22.56
CA GLN A 173 2.63 -18.00 -23.01
C GLN A 173 3.89 -18.73 -23.55
N GLN A 174 4.66 -18.10 -24.43
CA GLN A 174 5.86 -18.71 -24.98
C GLN A 174 6.91 -18.99 -23.90
N LEU A 175 7.12 -18.06 -22.97
CA LEU A 175 8.06 -18.25 -21.86
C LEU A 175 7.62 -19.41 -20.94
N ASP A 176 6.32 -19.51 -20.68
CA ASP A 176 5.72 -20.58 -19.89
C ASP A 176 5.93 -21.99 -20.47
N ILE A 177 6.06 -22.08 -21.80
CA ILE A 177 6.43 -23.30 -22.53
C ILE A 177 7.92 -23.63 -22.33
N LEU A 178 8.77 -22.61 -22.30
CA LEU A 178 10.22 -22.75 -22.32
C LEU A 178 10.81 -23.06 -20.94
N TRP A 179 10.29 -22.47 -19.85
CA TRP A 179 10.87 -22.62 -18.50
C TRP A 179 11.07 -24.07 -18.04
N PRO A 180 10.10 -24.99 -18.18
CA PRO A 180 10.29 -26.38 -17.76
C PRO A 180 11.37 -27.11 -18.56
N VAL A 181 11.61 -26.70 -19.81
CA VAL A 181 12.65 -27.27 -20.67
C VAL A 181 14.02 -26.71 -20.29
N LEU A 182 14.12 -25.40 -20.05
CA LEU A 182 15.35 -24.76 -19.57
C LEU A 182 15.80 -25.34 -18.22
N ALA A 183 14.86 -25.63 -17.32
CA ALA A 183 15.16 -26.17 -15.99
C ALA A 183 15.92 -27.52 -16.00
N ARG A 184 15.99 -28.20 -17.15
CA ARG A 184 16.73 -29.47 -17.35
C ARG A 184 18.21 -29.26 -17.75
N LEU A 185 18.62 -28.04 -18.09
CA LEU A 185 20.00 -27.72 -18.44
C LEU A 185 20.89 -27.61 -17.19
N ALA A 186 22.21 -27.55 -17.39
CA ALA A 186 23.12 -27.16 -16.32
C ALA A 186 22.79 -25.75 -15.80
N THR A 187 23.00 -25.48 -14.51
CA THR A 187 22.61 -24.20 -13.89
C THR A 187 23.28 -22.99 -14.57
N GLU A 188 24.53 -23.11 -15.01
CA GLU A 188 25.24 -22.05 -15.74
C GLU A 188 24.58 -21.73 -17.10
N ASP A 189 24.09 -22.76 -17.81
CA ASP A 189 23.36 -22.56 -19.06
C ASP A 189 21.99 -21.91 -18.80
N GLN A 190 21.29 -22.34 -17.73
CA GLN A 190 20.06 -21.69 -17.29
C GLN A 190 20.31 -20.20 -17.00
N TRP A 191 21.38 -19.90 -16.26
CA TRP A 191 21.77 -18.55 -15.88
C TRP A 191 22.04 -17.67 -17.09
N SER A 192 22.80 -18.18 -18.06
CA SER A 192 23.08 -17.49 -19.32
C SER A 192 21.81 -17.18 -20.12
N LEU A 193 20.88 -18.14 -20.20
CA LEU A 193 19.64 -17.99 -20.95
C LEU A 193 18.65 -17.03 -20.29
N VAL A 194 18.50 -17.08 -18.97
CA VAL A 194 17.62 -16.15 -18.23
C VAL A 194 18.16 -14.72 -18.31
N ASN A 195 19.47 -14.52 -18.15
CA ASN A 195 20.09 -13.21 -18.37
C ASN A 195 19.88 -12.70 -19.80
N HIS A 196 19.98 -13.57 -20.80
CA HIS A 196 19.68 -13.21 -22.19
C HIS A 196 18.22 -12.76 -22.37
N ALA A 197 17.27 -13.48 -21.77
CA ALA A 197 15.85 -13.13 -21.83
C ALA A 197 15.56 -11.80 -21.13
N LEU A 198 16.12 -11.55 -19.94
CA LEU A 198 15.96 -10.31 -19.19
C LEU A 198 16.54 -9.10 -19.92
N LYS A 199 17.77 -9.21 -20.44
CA LYS A 199 18.39 -8.16 -21.27
C LYS A 199 17.55 -7.86 -22.51
N ARG A 200 17.03 -8.91 -23.14
CA ARG A 200 16.16 -8.75 -24.31
C ARG A 200 14.83 -8.09 -23.96
N PHE A 201 14.26 -8.41 -22.80
CA PHE A 201 13.01 -7.83 -22.34
C PHE A 201 13.13 -6.32 -22.10
N ASN A 202 14.21 -5.87 -21.46
CA ASN A 202 14.50 -4.44 -21.33
C ASN A 202 14.58 -3.73 -22.70
N LEU A 203 15.27 -4.32 -23.68
CA LEU A 203 15.32 -3.80 -25.06
C LEU A 203 13.95 -3.78 -25.76
N VAL A 204 13.03 -4.65 -25.37
CA VAL A 204 11.64 -4.66 -25.89
C VAL A 204 10.87 -3.47 -25.32
N LEU A 205 11.03 -3.17 -24.03
CA LEU A 205 10.32 -2.08 -23.36
C LEU A 205 10.73 -0.69 -23.87
N GLU A 206 11.97 -0.53 -24.32
CA GLU A 206 12.41 0.68 -25.03
C GLU A 206 11.60 0.98 -26.32
N ARG A 207 10.83 0.02 -26.83
CA ARG A 207 10.15 0.09 -28.13
C ARG A 207 8.63 -0.03 -28.06
N LEU A 208 8.07 -0.21 -26.86
CA LEU A 208 6.65 -0.42 -26.63
C LEU A 208 6.16 0.59 -25.60
N ASP A 209 4.98 1.16 -25.82
CA ASP A 209 4.28 1.91 -24.78
C ASP A 209 3.43 0.94 -23.94
N ASP A 210 3.94 0.57 -22.76
CA ASP A 210 3.23 -0.24 -21.78
C ASP A 210 2.76 0.58 -20.57
N SER A 211 2.25 1.79 -20.81
CA SER A 211 1.71 2.63 -19.73
C SER A 211 0.56 1.96 -18.95
N GLY A 212 -0.05 0.91 -19.50
CA GLY A 212 -1.13 0.12 -18.88
C GLY A 212 -0.66 -1.13 -18.13
N GLY A 213 0.65 -1.41 -18.08
CA GLY A 213 1.21 -2.44 -17.21
C GLY A 213 0.96 -3.88 -17.65
N ASN A 214 0.78 -4.15 -18.95
CA ASN A 214 0.64 -5.52 -19.47
C ASN A 214 1.94 -6.34 -19.30
N ARG A 215 3.10 -5.69 -19.11
CA ARG A 215 4.39 -6.36 -18.95
C ARG A 215 4.55 -7.15 -17.64
N PHE A 216 3.76 -6.83 -16.61
CA PHE A 216 4.06 -7.26 -15.23
C PHE A 216 4.15 -8.78 -15.05
N ALA A 217 3.35 -9.57 -15.78
CA ALA A 217 3.43 -11.04 -15.71
C ALA A 217 4.76 -11.57 -16.25
N VAL A 218 5.24 -11.02 -17.37
CA VAL A 218 6.54 -11.41 -17.96
C VAL A 218 7.70 -10.94 -17.08
N GLU A 219 7.61 -9.72 -16.54
CA GLU A 219 8.55 -9.19 -15.55
C GLU A 219 8.66 -10.11 -14.33
N GLU A 220 7.54 -10.48 -13.69
CA GLU A 220 7.52 -11.37 -12.53
C GLU A 220 8.18 -12.72 -12.85
N GLN A 221 7.87 -13.30 -14.01
CA GLN A 221 8.45 -14.57 -14.43
C GLN A 221 9.98 -14.46 -14.59
N LEU A 222 10.47 -13.46 -15.32
CA LEU A 222 11.89 -13.30 -15.60
C LEU A 222 12.68 -13.02 -14.31
N CYS A 223 12.18 -12.10 -13.47
CA CYS A 223 12.83 -11.75 -12.21
C CYS A 223 12.88 -12.94 -11.25
N ARG A 224 11.77 -13.69 -11.12
CA ARG A 224 11.74 -14.92 -10.32
C ARG A 224 12.72 -15.96 -10.84
N GLN A 225 12.78 -16.19 -12.15
CA GLN A 225 13.70 -17.17 -12.73
C GLN A 225 15.16 -16.77 -12.49
N LEU A 226 15.50 -15.47 -12.60
CA LEU A 226 16.85 -15.00 -12.34
C LEU A 226 17.26 -15.30 -10.90
N ALA A 227 16.45 -14.91 -9.91
CA ALA A 227 16.72 -15.18 -8.50
C ALA A 227 16.79 -16.69 -8.19
N THR A 228 15.89 -17.49 -8.76
CA THR A 228 15.84 -18.94 -8.56
C THR A 228 17.05 -19.67 -9.15
N VAL A 229 17.55 -19.22 -10.30
CA VAL A 229 18.76 -19.79 -10.90
C VAL A 229 19.99 -19.31 -10.15
N PHE A 230 20.03 -18.04 -9.72
CA PHE A 230 21.13 -17.48 -8.92
C PHE A 230 21.40 -18.29 -7.65
N ASP A 231 20.33 -18.61 -6.91
CA ASP A 231 20.41 -19.40 -5.68
C ASP A 231 21.08 -20.76 -5.91
N ARG A 232 20.76 -21.42 -7.03
CA ARG A 232 21.26 -22.75 -7.41
C ARG A 232 22.66 -22.74 -8.03
N LEU A 233 23.25 -21.58 -8.31
CA LEU A 233 24.62 -21.50 -8.86
C LEU A 233 25.63 -22.06 -7.85
N ASP A 234 26.56 -22.87 -8.34
CA ASP A 234 27.70 -23.42 -7.57
C ASP A 234 28.85 -22.42 -7.44
N TRP A 235 28.51 -21.13 -7.40
CA TRP A 235 29.46 -20.05 -7.17
C TRP A 235 29.81 -20.00 -5.69
N SER A 236 31.08 -19.73 -5.38
CA SER A 236 31.47 -19.42 -4.01
C SER A 236 30.69 -18.20 -3.49
N ASP A 237 30.47 -18.14 -2.17
CA ASP A 237 29.78 -17.02 -1.53
C ASP A 237 30.42 -15.67 -1.88
N GLN A 238 31.75 -15.63 -2.00
CA GLN A 238 32.48 -14.43 -2.43
C GLN A 238 32.13 -14.01 -3.86
N LYS A 239 31.96 -14.97 -4.78
CA LYS A 239 31.58 -14.68 -6.17
C LYS A 239 30.12 -14.23 -6.27
N LYS A 240 29.22 -14.85 -5.50
CA LYS A 240 27.82 -14.40 -5.38
C LYS A 240 27.74 -12.99 -4.82
N ALA A 241 28.45 -12.72 -3.73
CA ALA A 241 28.54 -11.40 -3.12
C ALA A 241 29.09 -10.33 -4.07
N GLN A 242 30.16 -10.64 -4.81
CA GLN A 242 30.71 -9.72 -5.81
C GLN A 242 29.70 -9.41 -6.92
N TRP A 243 29.02 -10.44 -7.44
CA TRP A 243 28.00 -10.22 -8.47
C TRP A 243 26.85 -9.35 -7.96
N LEU A 244 26.38 -9.58 -6.73
CA LEU A 244 25.34 -8.74 -6.12
C LEU A 244 25.84 -7.30 -5.94
N PHE A 245 27.05 -7.13 -5.43
CA PHE A 245 27.66 -5.81 -5.25
C PHE A 245 27.75 -5.04 -6.57
N ASP A 246 28.21 -5.69 -7.64
CA ASP A 246 28.31 -5.12 -8.98
C ASP A 246 26.94 -4.76 -9.58
N ASN A 247 25.84 -5.28 -9.03
CA ASN A 247 24.47 -5.05 -9.49
C ASN A 247 23.59 -4.29 -8.47
N LEU A 248 24.16 -3.74 -7.39
CA LEU A 248 23.42 -2.84 -6.47
C LEU A 248 22.92 -1.57 -7.19
N ASP A 249 23.66 -1.17 -8.22
CA ASP A 249 23.45 -0.02 -9.08
C ASP A 249 23.07 -0.48 -10.50
N ASN A 250 22.24 -1.53 -10.60
CA ASN A 250 21.75 -1.95 -11.91
C ASN A 250 20.72 -0.92 -12.41
N ASP A 251 20.96 -0.40 -13.61
CA ASP A 251 20.21 0.69 -14.25
C ASP A 251 19.12 0.20 -15.21
N GLN A 252 18.91 -1.11 -15.29
CA GLN A 252 17.86 -1.68 -16.15
C GLN A 252 16.48 -1.40 -15.57
N ASP A 253 15.54 -1.04 -16.44
CA ASP A 253 14.14 -0.78 -16.08
C ASP A 253 13.52 -1.99 -15.34
N ILE A 254 13.82 -3.19 -15.84
CA ILE A 254 13.37 -4.46 -15.28
C ILE A 254 14.57 -5.26 -14.81
N PHE A 255 14.73 -5.34 -13.50
CA PHE A 255 15.71 -6.18 -12.83
C PHE A 255 15.22 -6.54 -11.41
N PRO A 256 15.54 -7.72 -10.88
CA PRO A 256 15.24 -8.03 -9.48
C PRO A 256 15.91 -7.05 -8.52
N ARG A 257 15.25 -6.74 -7.41
CA ARG A 257 15.82 -5.88 -6.37
C ARG A 257 17.00 -6.59 -5.72
N VAL A 258 18.16 -5.94 -5.72
CA VAL A 258 19.40 -6.48 -5.16
C VAL A 258 19.69 -5.79 -3.83
N PRO A 259 19.88 -6.54 -2.72
CA PRO A 259 19.84 -8.00 -2.60
C PRO A 259 18.45 -8.59 -2.28
N GLU A 260 17.39 -7.79 -2.14
CA GLU A 260 16.14 -8.18 -1.48
C GLU A 260 15.41 -9.35 -2.13
N ASP A 261 15.43 -9.47 -3.46
CA ASP A 261 14.73 -10.54 -4.19
C ASP A 261 15.54 -11.86 -4.25
N PHE A 262 16.77 -11.86 -3.72
CA PHE A 262 17.67 -13.01 -3.76
C PHE A 262 17.70 -13.76 -2.41
N SER A 263 17.62 -15.08 -2.48
CA SER A 263 17.84 -15.94 -1.32
C SER A 263 19.34 -16.07 -1.06
N LEU A 264 19.82 -15.48 0.04
CA LEU A 264 21.25 -15.45 0.36
C LEU A 264 21.57 -16.35 1.56
N SER A 265 22.73 -17.02 1.52
CA SER A 265 23.34 -17.64 2.69
C SER A 265 23.82 -16.57 3.69
N ALA A 266 24.11 -16.97 4.93
CA ALA A 266 24.69 -16.05 5.92
C ALA A 266 26.08 -15.55 5.47
N GLU A 267 26.85 -16.45 4.85
CA GLU A 267 28.19 -16.24 4.33
C GLU A 267 28.18 -15.25 3.15
N THR A 268 27.27 -15.43 2.19
CA THR A 268 27.10 -14.49 1.06
C THR A 268 26.66 -13.11 1.56
N ARG A 269 25.73 -13.04 2.52
CA ARG A 269 25.32 -11.78 3.15
C ARG A 269 26.48 -11.05 3.82
N HIS A 270 27.28 -11.77 4.60
CA HIS A 270 28.45 -11.20 5.28
C HIS A 270 29.51 -10.73 4.26
N ALA A 271 29.79 -11.51 3.22
CA ALA A 271 30.72 -11.13 2.17
C ALA A 271 30.24 -9.89 1.39
N LEU A 272 28.94 -9.79 1.08
CA LEU A 272 28.34 -8.60 0.46
C LEU A 272 28.46 -7.38 1.39
N GLY A 273 28.18 -7.55 2.69
CA GLY A 273 28.36 -6.50 3.69
C GLY A 273 29.80 -5.99 3.73
N ALA A 274 30.80 -6.88 3.70
CA ALA A 274 32.21 -6.49 3.69
C ALA A 274 32.57 -5.65 2.44
N LEU A 275 32.05 -6.00 1.26
CA LEU A 275 32.24 -5.22 0.03
C LEU A 275 31.58 -3.84 0.13
N CYS A 276 30.34 -3.80 0.64
CA CYS A 276 29.60 -2.56 0.85
C CYS A 276 30.30 -1.63 1.84
N GLU A 277 30.82 -2.15 2.95
CA GLU A 277 31.55 -1.36 3.96
C GLU A 277 32.84 -0.77 3.37
N GLN A 278 33.60 -1.56 2.60
CA GLN A 278 34.80 -1.07 1.92
C GLN A 278 34.47 0.06 0.93
N ALA A 279 33.39 -0.10 0.16
CA ALA A 279 32.92 0.92 -0.78
C ALA A 279 32.47 2.19 -0.07
N LEU A 280 31.67 2.06 1.00
CA LEU A 280 31.17 3.16 1.81
C LEU A 280 32.33 3.97 2.44
N GLN A 281 33.33 3.28 2.99
CA GLN A 281 34.53 3.92 3.54
C GLN A 281 35.37 4.64 2.47
N LYS A 282 35.48 4.05 1.28
CA LYS A 282 36.19 4.66 0.16
C LYS A 282 35.51 5.95 -0.29
N GLU A 283 34.20 5.92 -0.53
CA GLU A 283 33.43 7.10 -0.95
C GLU A 283 33.44 8.20 0.12
N THR A 284 33.33 7.83 1.41
CA THR A 284 33.42 8.81 2.52
C THR A 284 34.77 9.53 2.53
N LYS A 285 35.87 8.84 2.23
CA LYS A 285 37.19 9.48 2.12
C LYS A 285 37.29 10.44 0.94
N VAL A 286 36.64 10.12 -0.18
CA VAL A 286 36.62 10.95 -1.40
C VAL A 286 35.87 12.26 -1.18
N LEU A 287 34.78 12.24 -0.41
CA LEU A 287 33.96 13.43 -0.16
C LEU A 287 34.59 14.41 0.83
N LYS A 288 35.60 14.03 1.63
CA LYS A 288 36.17 14.90 2.68
C LYS A 288 36.44 16.34 2.18
N GLY A 289 35.64 17.29 2.65
CA GLY A 289 35.75 18.72 2.32
C GLY A 289 35.01 19.17 1.05
N LYS A 290 34.16 18.32 0.46
CA LYS A 290 33.32 18.63 -0.72
C LYS A 290 31.84 18.51 -0.38
N THR A 291 31.02 19.27 -1.09
CA THR A 291 29.56 19.14 -1.03
C THR A 291 29.14 17.90 -1.83
N PRO A 292 28.32 17.00 -1.28
CA PRO A 292 27.80 15.85 -2.01
C PRO A 292 26.84 16.31 -3.12
N ASP A 293 26.98 15.71 -4.30
CA ASP A 293 25.99 15.82 -5.37
C ASP A 293 24.95 14.68 -5.26
N PHE A 294 23.95 14.71 -6.14
CA PHE A 294 22.89 13.72 -6.16
C PHE A 294 23.43 12.30 -6.40
N GLU A 295 24.36 12.15 -7.33
CA GLU A 295 24.94 10.86 -7.69
C GLU A 295 25.70 10.24 -6.50
N TYR A 296 26.47 11.04 -5.78
CA TYR A 296 27.15 10.63 -4.56
C TYR A 296 26.17 10.12 -3.49
N THR A 297 25.15 10.92 -3.16
CA THR A 297 24.16 10.55 -2.12
C THR A 297 23.43 9.27 -2.49
N TRP A 298 23.09 9.12 -3.77
CA TRP A 298 22.43 7.94 -4.27
C TRP A 298 23.32 6.69 -4.18
N ARG A 299 24.59 6.77 -4.61
CA ARG A 299 25.57 5.66 -4.47
C ARG A 299 25.80 5.27 -3.00
N MET A 300 25.96 6.25 -2.12
CA MET A 300 26.13 6.01 -0.68
C MET A 300 24.94 5.25 -0.10
N SER A 301 23.72 5.63 -0.48
CA SER A 301 22.49 4.96 -0.04
C SER A 301 22.44 3.51 -0.51
N ARG A 302 22.91 3.21 -1.73
CA ARG A 302 22.99 1.83 -2.26
C ARG A 302 23.97 0.95 -1.49
N TYR A 303 25.16 1.45 -1.16
CA TYR A 303 26.12 0.70 -0.36
C TYR A 303 25.65 0.54 1.10
N ALA A 304 24.96 1.53 1.65
CA ALA A 304 24.46 1.48 3.01
C ALA A 304 23.26 0.53 3.18
N ALA A 305 22.42 0.35 2.16
CA ALA A 305 21.18 -0.43 2.29
C ALA A 305 21.41 -1.89 2.74
N PRO A 306 22.32 -2.68 2.14
CA PRO A 306 22.63 -4.04 2.63
C PRO A 306 23.18 -4.05 4.06
N LEU A 307 24.01 -3.06 4.42
CA LEU A 307 24.58 -2.95 5.76
C LEU A 307 23.50 -2.63 6.81
N LEU A 308 22.57 -1.72 6.50
CA LEU A 308 21.42 -1.40 7.35
C LEU A 308 20.50 -2.60 7.52
N ALA A 309 20.23 -3.35 6.45
CA ALA A 309 19.42 -4.56 6.53
C ALA A 309 20.05 -5.60 7.48
N LEU A 310 21.37 -5.78 7.43
CA LEU A 310 22.09 -6.65 8.37
C LEU A 310 22.03 -6.13 9.81
N ALA A 311 22.24 -4.84 10.01
CA ALA A 311 22.19 -4.24 11.34
C ALA A 311 20.79 -4.32 11.96
N ILE A 312 19.73 -4.15 11.16
CA ILE A 312 18.33 -4.34 11.60
C ILE A 312 18.07 -5.82 11.93
N GLN A 313 18.49 -6.74 11.06
CA GLN A 313 18.31 -8.18 11.30
C GLN A 313 18.98 -8.66 12.60
N ASN A 314 20.12 -8.06 12.94
CA ASN A 314 20.89 -8.39 14.13
C ASN A 314 20.50 -7.57 15.38
N ASP A 315 19.52 -6.68 15.27
CA ASP A 315 19.15 -5.70 16.32
C ASP A 315 20.35 -4.84 16.80
N ASP A 316 21.31 -4.59 15.90
CA ASP A 316 22.49 -3.78 16.17
C ASP A 316 22.20 -2.30 15.88
N TRP A 317 21.53 -1.65 16.82
CA TRP A 317 21.18 -0.23 16.70
C TRP A 317 22.40 0.69 16.63
N ARG A 318 23.55 0.28 17.18
CA ARG A 318 24.80 1.04 17.12
C ARG A 318 25.32 1.10 15.70
N GLU A 319 25.27 -0.02 15.00
CA GLU A 319 25.64 -0.07 13.60
C GLU A 319 24.63 0.66 12.71
N GLN A 320 23.33 0.55 13.01
CA GLN A 320 22.30 1.35 12.32
C GLN A 320 22.56 2.86 12.48
N LEU A 321 22.87 3.31 13.70
CA LEU A 321 23.21 4.71 13.99
C LEU A 321 24.45 5.15 13.21
N ARG A 322 25.52 4.34 13.21
CA ARG A 322 26.78 4.64 12.49
C ARG A 322 26.53 4.82 10.99
N ILE A 323 25.83 3.88 10.36
CA ILE A 323 25.58 3.91 8.92
C ILE A 323 24.68 5.10 8.56
N ARG A 324 23.56 5.30 9.28
CA ARG A 324 22.67 6.45 9.03
C ARG A 324 23.39 7.79 9.25
N ALA A 325 24.26 7.88 10.25
CA ALA A 325 25.09 9.06 10.49
C ALA A 325 26.05 9.38 9.34
N MET A 326 26.52 8.37 8.59
CA MET A 326 27.35 8.58 7.40
C MET A 326 26.53 9.11 6.21
N LEU A 327 25.23 8.84 6.17
CA LEU A 327 24.32 9.32 5.12
C LEU A 327 23.67 10.67 5.45
N ALA A 328 23.61 11.03 6.73
CA ALA A 328 22.89 12.20 7.20
C ALA A 328 23.47 13.50 6.63
N SER A 329 22.60 14.29 6.01
CA SER A 329 22.97 15.53 5.31
C SER A 329 22.04 16.70 5.61
N GLN A 330 20.82 16.43 6.07
CA GLN A 330 19.79 17.42 6.36
C GLN A 330 19.31 17.35 7.80
N SER A 331 18.57 18.39 8.23
CA SER A 331 18.02 18.48 9.59
C SER A 331 17.23 17.23 9.96
N ASP A 332 16.35 16.76 9.07
CA ASP A 332 15.50 15.60 9.33
C ASP A 332 16.31 14.30 9.49
N ASP A 333 17.42 14.15 8.78
CA ASP A 333 18.31 13.00 8.94
C ASP A 333 18.90 12.97 10.37
N PHE A 334 19.33 14.13 10.87
CA PHE A 334 19.85 14.25 12.23
C PHE A 334 18.76 14.06 13.29
N LEU A 335 17.54 14.51 13.03
CA LEU A 335 16.40 14.24 13.91
C LEU A 335 16.06 12.75 13.97
N ALA A 336 16.13 12.04 12.84
CA ALA A 336 15.94 10.58 12.82
C ALA A 336 17.01 9.83 13.65
N LEU A 337 18.26 10.33 13.65
CA LEU A 337 19.33 9.80 14.53
C LEU A 337 19.05 10.12 16.01
N CYS A 338 18.56 11.33 16.31
CA CYS A 338 18.13 11.71 17.66
C CYS A 338 17.06 10.75 18.19
N GLN A 339 16.00 10.49 17.40
CA GLN A 339 14.94 9.55 17.75
C GLN A 339 15.47 8.13 17.98
N LEU A 340 16.40 7.66 17.13
CA LEU A 340 17.01 6.35 17.31
C LEU A 340 17.77 6.26 18.66
N CYS A 341 18.53 7.30 19.02
CA CYS A 341 19.20 7.35 20.33
C CYS A 341 18.19 7.38 21.49
N LEU A 342 17.10 8.14 21.39
CA LEU A 342 16.06 8.19 22.42
C LEU A 342 15.38 6.82 22.64
N ALA A 343 15.07 6.10 21.56
CA ALA A 343 14.49 4.76 21.63
C ALA A 343 15.37 3.76 22.39
N HIS A 344 16.70 3.96 22.38
CA HIS A 344 17.67 3.13 23.08
C HIS A 344 18.23 3.77 24.37
N GLN A 345 17.56 4.80 24.91
CA GLN A 345 17.94 5.47 26.16
C GLN A 345 19.36 6.05 26.16
N ALA A 346 19.84 6.52 25.00
CA ALA A 346 21.12 7.19 24.85
C ALA A 346 20.93 8.72 24.79
N GLN A 347 20.47 9.34 25.88
CA GLN A 347 20.02 10.74 25.88
C GLN A 347 21.14 11.74 25.53
N ASP A 348 22.37 11.50 25.97
CA ASP A 348 23.52 12.37 25.66
C ASP A 348 23.81 12.40 24.15
N GLU A 349 23.73 11.25 23.50
CA GLU A 349 23.91 11.14 22.04
C GLU A 349 22.73 11.76 21.29
N ALA A 350 21.50 11.59 21.81
CA ALA A 350 20.31 12.22 21.25
C ALA A 350 20.44 13.75 21.25
N GLN A 351 20.89 14.35 22.36
CA GLN A 351 21.16 15.79 22.43
C GLN A 351 22.20 16.23 21.40
N ALA A 352 23.30 15.48 21.26
CA ALA A 352 24.32 15.82 20.28
C ALA A 352 23.81 15.79 18.83
N TRP A 353 22.89 14.87 18.50
CA TRP A 353 22.23 14.84 17.19
C TRP A 353 21.21 15.95 17.00
N LEU A 354 20.44 16.29 18.05
CA LEU A 354 19.54 17.44 18.04
C LEU A 354 20.29 18.76 17.80
N ASP A 355 21.45 18.96 18.43
CA ASP A 355 22.28 20.14 18.23
C ASP A 355 22.76 20.26 16.78
N ARG A 356 23.12 19.12 16.14
CA ARG A 356 23.46 19.06 14.72
C ARG A 356 22.28 19.36 13.82
N ALA A 357 21.08 18.84 14.17
CA ALA A 357 19.85 19.16 13.45
C ALA A 357 19.60 20.68 13.46
N TYR A 358 19.64 21.31 14.63
CA TYR A 358 19.52 22.77 14.78
C TYR A 358 20.56 23.55 13.97
N ALA A 359 21.82 23.11 13.97
CA ALA A 359 22.88 23.75 13.19
C ALA A 359 22.64 23.66 11.67
N SER A 360 21.96 22.61 11.21
CA SER A 360 21.65 22.39 9.80
C SER A 360 20.31 23.01 9.34
N ALA A 361 19.39 23.29 10.26
CA ALA A 361 18.06 23.80 9.98
C ALA A 361 18.09 25.25 9.44
N LYS A 362 17.47 25.47 8.28
CA LYS A 362 17.50 26.77 7.58
C LYS A 362 16.15 27.48 7.65
N SER A 363 15.07 26.74 7.51
CA SER A 363 13.70 27.23 7.48
C SER A 363 13.07 27.27 8.88
N ARG A 364 11.97 28.03 9.02
CA ARG A 364 11.16 28.02 10.25
C ARG A 364 10.54 26.65 10.51
N HIS A 365 10.17 25.92 9.46
CA HIS A 365 9.60 24.58 9.56
C HIS A 365 10.60 23.59 10.16
N GLU A 366 11.83 23.52 9.63
CA GLU A 366 12.88 22.65 10.17
C GLU A 366 13.23 23.00 11.63
N LYS A 367 13.32 24.29 11.96
CA LYS A 367 13.56 24.72 13.36
C LYS A 367 12.43 24.30 14.30
N ASN A 368 11.19 24.34 13.84
CA ASN A 368 10.06 23.85 14.63
C ASN A 368 10.15 22.32 14.80
N ALA A 369 10.51 21.57 13.76
CA ALA A 369 10.74 20.13 13.87
C ALA A 369 11.80 19.79 14.92
N CYS A 370 12.91 20.55 14.98
CA CYS A 370 13.90 20.41 16.05
C CYS A 370 13.31 20.69 17.44
N ARG A 371 12.49 21.73 17.59
CA ARG A 371 11.84 22.06 18.87
C ARG A 371 10.87 20.97 19.35
N HIS A 372 10.15 20.32 18.44
CA HIS A 372 9.32 19.16 18.80
C HIS A 372 10.19 18.03 19.37
N HIS A 373 11.32 17.72 18.75
CA HIS A 373 12.26 16.70 19.27
C HIS A 373 12.95 17.13 20.57
N GLU A 374 13.20 18.43 20.76
CA GLU A 374 13.77 18.95 22.00
C GLU A 374 12.87 18.67 23.21
N VAL A 375 11.54 18.69 23.04
CA VAL A 375 10.61 18.28 24.09
C VAL A 375 10.90 16.84 24.53
N GLU A 376 11.04 15.91 23.58
CA GLU A 376 11.34 14.50 23.87
C GLU A 376 12.70 14.31 24.53
N VAL A 377 13.74 15.02 24.05
CA VAL A 377 15.07 14.98 24.65
C VAL A 377 15.02 15.49 26.09
N LYS A 378 14.35 16.62 26.36
CA LYS A 378 14.17 17.15 27.71
C LYS A 378 13.48 16.16 28.65
N LEU A 379 12.44 15.48 28.18
CA LEU A 379 11.79 14.40 28.96
C LEU A 379 12.76 13.27 29.28
N ALA A 380 13.58 12.88 28.31
CA ALA A 380 14.56 11.82 28.51
C ALA A 380 15.64 12.18 29.55
N PHE A 381 15.97 13.48 29.70
CA PHE A 381 16.82 14.02 30.77
C PHE A 381 16.07 14.26 32.10
N GLY A 382 14.76 14.03 32.15
CA GLY A 382 13.92 14.30 33.33
C GLY A 382 13.54 15.77 33.52
N ASP A 383 13.85 16.66 32.57
CA ASP A 383 13.43 18.07 32.57
C ASP A 383 11.96 18.21 32.14
N SER A 384 11.07 17.71 33.00
CA SER A 384 9.63 17.72 32.78
C SER A 384 9.06 19.14 32.68
N GLN A 385 9.61 20.08 33.47
CA GLN A 385 9.17 21.46 33.47
C GLN A 385 9.56 22.18 32.18
N GLY A 386 10.79 21.99 31.70
CA GLY A 386 11.25 22.56 30.44
C GLY A 386 10.53 21.96 29.24
N ALA A 387 10.31 20.63 29.24
CA ALA A 387 9.54 19.95 28.20
C ALA A 387 8.11 20.49 28.10
N TRP A 388 7.41 20.61 29.24
CA TRP A 388 6.07 21.19 29.31
C TRP A 388 6.04 22.64 28.80
N SER A 389 6.95 23.49 29.27
CA SER A 389 7.00 24.89 28.87
C SER A 389 7.25 25.05 27.37
N LEU A 390 8.13 24.24 26.77
CA LEU A 390 8.43 24.30 25.35
C LEU A 390 7.27 23.79 24.49
N ALA A 391 6.66 22.67 24.88
CA ALA A 391 5.48 22.13 24.19
C ALA A 391 4.31 23.11 24.23
N TRP A 392 4.07 23.74 25.38
CA TRP A 392 3.05 24.79 25.52
C TRP A 392 3.34 25.97 24.58
N GLN A 393 4.59 26.41 24.51
CA GLN A 393 5.00 27.48 23.60
C GLN A 393 4.73 27.11 22.14
N LEU A 394 5.13 25.90 21.70
CA LEU A 394 4.88 25.41 20.34
C LEU A 394 3.40 25.42 19.99
N PHE A 395 2.55 24.92 20.89
CA PHE A 395 1.10 24.96 20.72
C PHE A 395 0.58 26.39 20.56
N THR A 396 0.97 27.32 21.43
CA THR A 396 0.48 28.72 21.36
C THR A 396 0.93 29.50 20.13
N GLU A 397 2.05 29.09 19.52
CA GLU A 397 2.57 29.70 18.29
C GLU A 397 1.80 29.25 17.04
N ALA A 398 1.33 28.01 17.01
CA ALA A 398 0.57 27.42 15.90
C ALA A 398 -0.60 26.56 16.41
N PRO A 399 -1.60 27.17 17.05
CA PRO A 399 -2.67 26.44 17.73
C PRO A 399 -3.55 25.75 16.69
N ASN A 400 -3.44 24.43 16.64
CA ASN A 400 -4.25 23.55 15.84
C ASN A 400 -4.60 22.29 16.65
N TYR A 401 -5.52 21.48 16.13
CA TYR A 401 -6.04 20.33 16.86
C TYR A 401 -4.99 19.25 17.09
N GLU A 402 -4.12 18.97 16.11
CA GLU A 402 -3.02 17.99 16.24
C GLU A 402 -2.01 18.42 17.31
N ALA A 403 -1.60 19.69 17.32
CA ALA A 403 -0.70 20.24 18.34
C ALA A 403 -1.32 20.18 19.75
N TYR A 404 -2.64 20.35 19.88
CA TYR A 404 -3.34 20.12 21.15
C TYR A 404 -3.30 18.65 21.56
N GLN A 405 -3.50 17.71 20.64
CA GLN A 405 -3.45 16.28 20.96
C GLN A 405 -2.06 15.84 21.46
N GLU A 406 -0.99 16.33 20.82
CA GLU A 406 0.38 16.12 21.29
C GLU A 406 0.59 16.69 22.70
N LEU A 407 0.11 17.91 22.93
CA LEU A 407 0.22 18.58 24.22
C LEU A 407 -0.60 17.88 25.31
N ALA A 408 -1.80 17.39 24.99
CA ALA A 408 -2.67 16.65 25.92
C ALA A 408 -2.07 15.29 26.28
N LYS A 409 -1.41 14.61 25.32
CA LYS A 409 -0.65 13.39 25.59
C LYS A 409 0.50 13.67 26.57
N LEU A 410 1.26 14.75 26.34
CA LEU A 410 2.33 15.17 27.24
C LEU A 410 1.79 15.54 28.63
N TYR A 411 0.68 16.26 28.70
CA TYR A 411 -0.01 16.63 29.94
C TYR A 411 -0.33 15.39 30.79
N GLY A 412 -0.87 14.34 30.18
CA GLY A 412 -1.13 13.06 30.84
C GLY A 412 0.14 12.35 31.31
N GLN A 413 1.17 12.29 30.46
CA GLN A 413 2.46 11.66 30.78
C GLN A 413 3.17 12.32 31.97
N LEU A 414 3.07 13.65 32.07
CA LEU A 414 3.70 14.43 33.14
C LEU A 414 2.88 14.50 34.44
N GLY A 415 1.76 13.77 34.53
CA GLY A 415 0.93 13.78 35.73
C GLY A 415 0.17 15.09 35.93
N GLN A 416 -0.29 15.71 34.83
CA GLN A 416 -1.20 16.86 34.83
C GLN A 416 -0.58 18.13 35.46
N PRO A 417 0.49 18.70 34.87
CA PRO A 417 1.26 19.80 35.46
C PRO A 417 0.50 21.14 35.60
N SER A 418 -0.70 21.27 35.03
CA SER A 418 -1.53 22.47 35.09
C SER A 418 -3.01 22.12 35.35
N PRO A 419 -3.63 22.58 36.44
CA PRO A 419 -5.05 22.28 36.72
C PRO A 419 -6.00 22.97 35.73
N ASP A 420 -5.60 24.10 35.15
CA ASP A 420 -6.43 24.90 34.23
C ASP A 420 -6.16 24.58 32.75
N PHE A 421 -5.52 23.43 32.46
CA PHE A 421 -5.06 23.06 31.12
C PHE A 421 -6.12 23.24 30.03
N LEU A 422 -7.31 22.66 30.24
CA LEU A 422 -8.39 22.73 29.25
C LEU A 422 -8.92 24.16 29.05
N ALA A 423 -9.05 24.94 30.12
CA ALA A 423 -9.49 26.33 30.04
C ALA A 423 -8.46 27.21 29.30
N GLN A 424 -7.17 26.95 29.50
CA GLN A 424 -6.09 27.65 28.81
C GLN A 424 -6.02 27.28 27.32
N VAL A 425 -6.21 26.00 26.98
CA VAL A 425 -6.31 25.53 25.59
C VAL A 425 -7.51 26.17 24.89
N GLU A 426 -8.68 26.15 25.54
CA GLU A 426 -9.91 26.76 25.02
C GLU A 426 -9.67 28.24 24.70
N SER A 427 -9.14 29.01 25.67
CA SER A 427 -8.85 30.43 25.48
C SER A 427 -7.85 30.68 24.34
N CYS A 428 -6.87 29.81 24.15
CA CYS A 428 -5.93 29.90 23.03
C CYS A 428 -6.64 29.69 21.68
N PHE A 429 -7.51 28.69 21.61
CA PHE A 429 -8.29 28.39 20.41
C PHE A 429 -9.36 29.45 20.10
N GLU A 430 -10.00 30.07 21.09
CA GLU A 430 -10.92 31.20 20.88
C GLU A 430 -10.22 32.39 20.20
N GLN A 431 -8.96 32.65 20.54
CA GLN A 431 -8.20 33.77 19.98
C GLN A 431 -7.63 33.46 18.58
N LYS A 432 -7.20 32.22 18.33
CA LYS A 432 -6.37 31.88 17.16
C LYS A 432 -6.67 30.52 16.49
N GLY A 433 -7.51 29.68 17.09
CA GLY A 433 -7.67 28.26 16.74
C GLY A 433 -8.62 27.96 15.58
N GLY A 434 -9.49 28.90 15.21
CA GLY A 434 -10.45 28.70 14.11
C GLY A 434 -11.24 27.39 14.28
N GLU A 435 -11.20 26.51 13.28
CA GLU A 435 -11.90 25.22 13.28
C GLU A 435 -11.39 24.22 14.35
N ALA A 436 -10.16 24.39 14.85
CA ALA A 436 -9.61 23.52 15.91
C ALA A 436 -10.44 23.62 17.21
N LEU A 437 -11.10 24.76 17.45
CA LEU A 437 -11.97 24.95 18.60
C LEU A 437 -13.20 24.02 18.54
N LEU A 438 -13.75 23.78 17.34
CA LEU A 438 -14.87 22.87 17.17
C LEU A 438 -14.47 21.41 17.47
N ALA A 439 -13.33 20.98 16.93
CA ALA A 439 -12.78 19.66 17.21
C ALA A 439 -12.51 19.46 18.72
N PHE A 440 -11.95 20.49 19.36
CA PHE A 440 -11.74 20.52 20.82
C PHE A 440 -13.07 20.38 21.60
N TYR A 441 -14.12 21.13 21.26
CA TYR A 441 -15.41 21.01 21.94
C TYR A 441 -16.07 19.64 21.77
N LEU A 442 -15.93 19.03 20.60
CA LEU A 442 -16.42 17.67 20.35
C LEU A 442 -15.71 16.65 21.24
N GLU A 443 -14.38 16.70 21.31
CA GLU A 443 -13.60 15.81 22.17
C GLU A 443 -13.95 15.97 23.66
N GLN A 444 -14.11 17.23 24.12
CA GLN A 444 -14.47 17.54 25.49
C GLN A 444 -15.96 17.34 25.81
N ARG A 445 -16.76 16.83 24.86
CA ARG A 445 -18.22 16.67 24.95
C ARG A 445 -18.96 17.96 25.34
N GLN A 446 -18.42 19.11 24.98
CA GLN A 446 -19.03 20.42 25.24
C GLN A 446 -19.97 20.80 24.09
N LEU A 447 -21.01 19.98 23.89
CA LEU A 447 -21.90 20.07 22.72
C LEU A 447 -22.60 21.43 22.61
N ASP A 448 -22.97 22.06 23.73
CA ASP A 448 -23.60 23.40 23.71
C ASP A 448 -22.67 24.48 23.15
N LYS A 449 -21.37 24.42 23.47
CA LYS A 449 -20.37 25.34 22.90
C LYS A 449 -20.10 25.04 21.44
N ALA A 450 -20.02 23.76 21.05
CA ALA A 450 -19.88 23.35 19.65
C ALA A 450 -21.06 23.84 18.79
N ARG A 451 -22.30 23.70 19.30
CA ARG A 451 -23.52 24.21 18.67
C ARG A 451 -23.46 25.71 18.46
N GLU A 452 -23.14 26.47 19.51
CA GLU A 452 -23.06 27.93 19.40
C GLU A 452 -21.98 28.39 18.43
N TRP A 453 -20.81 27.73 18.46
CA TRP A 453 -19.71 28.06 17.57
C TRP A 453 -20.07 27.89 16.08
N THR A 454 -20.75 26.80 15.72
CA THR A 454 -21.14 26.53 14.32
C THR A 454 -22.24 27.46 13.78
N LYS A 455 -22.94 28.22 14.63
CA LYS A 455 -23.89 29.25 14.16
C LYS A 455 -23.18 30.41 13.47
N ASN A 456 -21.99 30.76 13.97
CA ASN A 456 -21.26 31.96 13.57
C ASN A 456 -20.05 31.66 12.67
N HIS A 457 -19.67 30.39 12.53
CA HIS A 457 -18.47 29.98 11.80
C HIS A 457 -18.73 28.84 10.81
N SER A 458 -17.95 28.79 9.74
CA SER A 458 -17.85 27.63 8.85
C SER A 458 -16.82 26.63 9.39
N ALA A 459 -17.04 25.34 9.17
CA ALA A 459 -16.10 24.29 9.49
C ALA A 459 -16.02 23.24 8.39
N ASN A 460 -14.94 22.44 8.41
CA ASN A 460 -14.80 21.24 7.62
C ASN A 460 -16.02 20.31 7.76
N SER A 461 -16.41 19.69 6.65
CA SER A 461 -17.56 18.80 6.56
C SER A 461 -17.52 17.64 7.55
N GLY A 462 -16.35 17.05 7.81
CA GLY A 462 -16.19 15.96 8.77
C GLY A 462 -16.59 16.35 10.19
N LEU A 463 -16.18 17.54 10.66
CA LEU A 463 -16.53 18.02 12.00
C LEU A 463 -18.02 18.38 12.11
N LEU A 464 -18.62 18.92 11.05
CA LEU A 464 -20.06 19.21 11.02
C LEU A 464 -20.90 17.93 11.06
N LEU A 465 -20.46 16.88 10.36
CA LEU A 465 -21.11 15.57 10.40
C LEU A 465 -20.96 14.90 11.77
N ALA A 466 -19.76 14.94 12.36
CA ALA A 466 -19.53 14.42 13.70
C ALA A 466 -20.41 15.12 14.76
N LEU A 467 -20.52 16.45 14.71
CA LEU A 467 -21.44 17.19 15.58
C LEU A 467 -22.90 16.81 15.32
N SER A 468 -23.30 16.66 14.05
CA SER A 468 -24.67 16.25 13.70
C SER A 468 -25.05 14.91 14.33
N GLU A 469 -24.14 13.92 14.30
CA GLU A 469 -24.37 12.60 14.88
C GLU A 469 -24.54 12.68 16.41
N GLU A 470 -23.72 13.46 17.11
CA GLU A 470 -23.82 13.66 18.57
C GLU A 470 -25.10 14.42 18.98
N LEU A 471 -25.62 15.29 18.11
CA LEU A 471 -26.84 16.07 18.38
C LEU A 471 -28.13 15.34 18.03
N LEU A 472 -28.06 14.24 17.29
CA LEU A 472 -29.25 13.64 16.67
C LEU A 472 -30.31 13.23 17.69
N GLU A 473 -29.89 12.67 18.82
CA GLU A 473 -30.77 12.15 19.88
C GLU A 473 -31.59 13.26 20.56
N TRP A 474 -30.98 14.44 20.77
CA TRP A 474 -31.56 15.51 21.61
C TRP A 474 -32.01 16.74 20.80
N HIS A 475 -31.40 16.97 19.64
CA HIS A 475 -31.60 18.14 18.78
C HIS A 475 -31.64 17.75 17.28
N PRO A 476 -32.60 16.92 16.84
CA PRO A 476 -32.65 16.39 15.48
C PRO A 476 -32.76 17.47 14.39
N ASP A 477 -33.45 18.58 14.66
CA ASP A 477 -33.57 19.70 13.71
C ASP A 477 -32.23 20.40 13.46
N GLU A 478 -31.40 20.56 14.51
CA GLU A 478 -30.05 21.13 14.39
C GLU A 478 -29.11 20.15 13.69
N ALA A 479 -29.23 18.85 13.98
CA ALA A 479 -28.48 17.80 13.30
C ALA A 479 -28.77 17.81 11.78
N ILE A 480 -30.04 17.94 11.38
CA ILE A 480 -30.44 18.11 9.98
C ILE A 480 -29.78 19.37 9.39
N ALA A 481 -29.87 20.51 10.08
CA ALA A 481 -29.30 21.76 9.61
C ALA A 481 -27.77 21.70 9.40
N LEU A 482 -27.03 20.97 10.24
CA LEU A 482 -25.59 20.76 10.09
C LEU A 482 -25.26 19.92 8.86
N VAL A 483 -25.98 18.83 8.60
CA VAL A 483 -25.80 18.02 7.38
C VAL A 483 -26.09 18.86 6.14
N LEU A 484 -27.07 19.76 6.18
CA LEU A 484 -27.35 20.67 5.06
C LEU A 484 -26.21 21.64 4.76
N LYS A 485 -25.46 22.09 5.78
CA LYS A 485 -24.25 22.91 5.56
C LYS A 485 -23.17 22.15 4.79
N VAL A 486 -23.15 20.82 4.86
CA VAL A 486 -22.23 19.95 4.09
C VAL A 486 -22.79 19.64 2.70
N VAL A 487 -24.08 19.34 2.62
CA VAL A 487 -24.75 18.90 1.38
C VAL A 487 -24.88 20.03 0.35
N LYS A 488 -25.18 21.27 0.77
CA LYS A 488 -25.38 22.40 -0.15
C LYS A 488 -24.13 22.71 -1.00
N PRO A 489 -22.91 22.84 -0.42
CA PRO A 489 -21.69 23.00 -1.21
C PRO A 489 -21.41 21.86 -2.18
N LEU A 490 -21.70 20.60 -1.81
CA LEU A 490 -21.54 19.45 -2.71
C LEU A 490 -22.45 19.57 -3.94
N ILE A 491 -23.72 19.93 -3.74
CA ILE A 491 -24.67 20.16 -4.85
C ILE A 491 -24.19 21.31 -5.76
N GLU A 492 -23.48 22.30 -5.22
CA GLU A 492 -22.97 23.43 -6.00
C GLU A 492 -21.81 23.08 -6.92
N GLN A 493 -21.09 21.97 -6.70
CA GLN A 493 -19.99 21.52 -7.56
C GLN A 493 -20.42 21.00 -8.94
N THR A 494 -21.72 20.79 -9.18
CA THR A 494 -22.34 20.51 -10.49
C THR A 494 -21.93 19.24 -11.25
N HIS A 495 -21.18 18.33 -10.64
CA HIS A 495 -20.84 17.04 -11.25
C HIS A 495 -21.52 15.87 -10.52
N ASN A 496 -21.65 14.72 -11.20
CA ASN A 496 -22.46 13.61 -10.70
C ASN A 496 -21.89 12.99 -9.41
N ASP A 497 -20.57 12.98 -9.22
CA ASP A 497 -19.95 12.39 -8.03
C ASP A 497 -20.27 13.19 -6.76
N ALA A 498 -20.26 14.53 -6.84
CA ALA A 498 -20.66 15.37 -5.71
C ALA A 498 -22.16 15.23 -5.39
N TYR A 499 -23.03 15.01 -6.39
CA TYR A 499 -24.43 14.69 -6.14
C TYR A 499 -24.59 13.34 -5.42
N GLN A 500 -23.83 12.33 -5.80
CA GLN A 500 -23.84 11.02 -5.12
C GLN A 500 -23.38 11.15 -3.66
N GLN A 501 -22.34 11.94 -3.38
CA GLN A 501 -21.90 12.22 -2.00
C GLN A 501 -22.97 12.96 -1.19
N ALA A 502 -23.63 13.96 -1.77
CA ALA A 502 -24.75 14.65 -1.13
C ALA A 502 -25.89 13.68 -0.74
N ILE A 503 -26.26 12.77 -1.64
CA ILE A 503 -27.30 11.77 -1.41
C ILE A 503 -26.87 10.76 -0.34
N LEU A 504 -25.60 10.35 -0.32
CA LEU A 504 -25.05 9.47 0.70
C LEU A 504 -25.25 10.06 2.11
N HIS A 505 -24.86 11.32 2.32
CA HIS A 505 -25.01 11.99 3.62
C HIS A 505 -26.48 12.14 4.03
N LEU A 506 -27.35 12.52 3.10
CA LEU A 506 -28.80 12.61 3.37
C LEU A 506 -29.42 11.25 3.71
N SER A 507 -28.98 10.18 3.02
CA SER A 507 -29.50 8.82 3.24
C SER A 507 -29.04 8.27 4.60
N GLN A 508 -27.80 8.55 4.98
CA GLN A 508 -27.27 8.20 6.30
C GLN A 508 -28.06 8.91 7.41
N LEU A 509 -28.30 10.22 7.26
CA LEU A 509 -29.10 10.99 8.21
C LEU A 509 -30.53 10.46 8.33
N GLN A 510 -31.20 10.15 7.20
CA GLN A 510 -32.56 9.59 7.20
C GLN A 510 -32.60 8.25 7.96
N LYS A 511 -31.59 7.40 7.74
CA LYS A 511 -31.48 6.11 8.43
C LYS A 511 -31.29 6.33 9.93
N GLN A 512 -30.36 7.18 10.35
CA GLN A 512 -30.09 7.44 11.76
C GLN A 512 -31.32 8.02 12.48
N LEU A 513 -32.05 8.96 11.85
CA LEU A 513 -33.30 9.50 12.38
C LEU A 513 -34.36 8.40 12.59
N ARG A 514 -34.48 7.47 11.63
CA ARG A 514 -35.41 6.34 11.71
C ARG A 514 -35.01 5.36 12.82
N ASP A 515 -33.73 5.01 12.89
CA ASP A 515 -33.20 4.06 13.86
C ASP A 515 -33.36 4.57 15.31
N GLN A 516 -33.29 5.89 15.51
CA GLN A 516 -33.52 6.55 16.81
C GLN A 516 -35.00 6.89 17.07
N GLY A 517 -35.92 6.53 16.16
CA GLY A 517 -37.36 6.74 16.34
C GLY A 517 -37.84 8.19 16.21
N HIS A 518 -37.01 9.08 15.65
CA HIS A 518 -37.41 10.47 15.38
C HIS A 518 -38.37 10.57 14.19
N SER A 519 -39.20 11.61 14.21
CA SER A 519 -40.09 11.92 13.08
C SER A 519 -39.27 12.28 11.84
N LEU A 520 -39.57 11.66 10.70
CA LEU A 520 -38.93 11.99 9.42
C LEU A 520 -39.52 13.23 8.76
N LYS A 521 -40.56 13.84 9.33
CA LYS A 521 -41.24 15.00 8.72
C LYS A 521 -40.29 16.20 8.50
N PRO A 522 -39.50 16.67 9.50
CA PRO A 522 -38.58 17.78 9.29
C PRO A 522 -37.51 17.47 8.22
N PHE A 523 -37.07 16.22 8.14
CA PHE A 523 -36.17 15.75 7.10
C PHE A 523 -36.84 15.77 5.71
N GLN A 524 -38.07 15.28 5.58
CA GLN A 524 -38.82 15.31 4.33
C GLN A 524 -39.08 16.75 3.85
N ASP A 525 -39.50 17.64 4.75
CA ASP A 525 -39.69 19.07 4.46
C ASP A 525 -38.38 19.70 3.95
N THR A 526 -37.24 19.26 4.49
CA THR A 526 -35.91 19.69 4.06
C THR A 526 -35.54 19.17 2.66
N ILE A 527 -35.85 17.91 2.34
CA ILE A 527 -35.62 17.34 1.00
C ILE A 527 -36.45 18.10 -0.05
N GLU A 528 -37.70 18.41 0.25
CA GLU A 528 -38.57 19.21 -0.63
C GLU A 528 -37.99 20.62 -0.85
N GLN A 529 -37.53 21.28 0.21
CA GLN A 529 -36.86 22.59 0.10
C GLN A 529 -35.60 22.54 -0.77
N LEU A 530 -34.77 21.49 -0.63
CA LEU A 530 -33.59 21.31 -1.48
C LEU A 530 -33.97 21.09 -2.94
N ALA A 531 -34.99 20.26 -3.21
CA ALA A 531 -35.50 20.03 -4.56
C ALA A 531 -36.00 21.34 -5.19
N ASP A 532 -36.68 22.18 -4.40
CA ASP A 532 -37.16 23.49 -4.83
C ASP A 532 -36.06 24.52 -5.07
N GLN A 533 -35.06 24.56 -4.19
CA GLN A 533 -33.91 25.46 -4.33
C GLN A 533 -33.08 25.13 -5.57
N TYR A 534 -32.90 23.84 -5.90
CA TYR A 534 -32.03 23.39 -6.97
C TYR A 534 -32.77 22.83 -8.20
N ARG A 535 -34.00 23.34 -8.49
CA ARG A 535 -34.87 22.88 -9.60
C ARG A 535 -34.21 22.75 -10.97
N ARG A 536 -33.15 23.53 -11.23
CA ARG A 536 -32.42 23.52 -12.51
C ARG A 536 -31.43 22.37 -12.65
N LYS A 537 -31.06 21.68 -11.56
CA LYS A 537 -30.08 20.57 -11.53
C LYS A 537 -30.79 19.23 -11.71
N ARG A 538 -31.16 18.90 -12.97
CA ARG A 538 -32.01 17.74 -13.32
C ARG A 538 -31.48 16.39 -12.79
N ASN A 539 -30.17 16.14 -12.84
CA ASN A 539 -29.58 14.89 -12.36
C ASN A 539 -29.67 14.77 -10.83
N MET A 540 -29.40 15.85 -10.09
CA MET A 540 -29.55 15.88 -8.63
C MET A 540 -31.02 15.67 -8.22
N LEU A 541 -31.97 16.28 -8.93
CA LEU A 541 -33.40 16.06 -8.70
C LEU A 541 -33.82 14.60 -8.96
N ALA A 542 -33.26 13.97 -10.00
CA ALA A 542 -33.53 12.57 -10.28
C ALA A 542 -33.07 11.69 -9.11
N LEU A 543 -31.88 11.95 -8.57
CA LEU A 543 -31.35 11.22 -7.42
C LEU A 543 -32.16 11.46 -6.14
N LEU A 544 -32.58 12.69 -5.84
CA LEU A 544 -33.43 12.95 -4.68
C LEU A 544 -34.73 12.14 -4.73
N LYS A 545 -35.38 12.06 -5.90
CA LYS A 545 -36.63 11.28 -6.10
C LYS A 545 -36.43 9.77 -6.08
N GLU A 546 -35.24 9.29 -6.43
CA GLU A 546 -34.92 7.87 -6.40
C GLU A 546 -34.74 7.37 -4.95
N HIS A 547 -34.18 8.21 -4.09
CA HIS A 547 -33.76 7.83 -2.74
C HIS A 547 -34.72 8.25 -1.61
N PHE A 548 -35.53 9.30 -1.80
CA PHE A 548 -36.47 9.86 -0.80
C PHE A 548 -37.84 10.08 -1.41
#